data_AF-A0A5B7IJ53-F1
#
_entry.id   AF-A0A5B7IJ53-F1
#
_cell.length_a   1.000
_cell.length_b   1.000
_cell.length_c   1.000
_cell.angle_alpha   90.00
_cell.angle_beta   90.00
_cell.angle_gamma   90.00
#
_symmetry.space_group_name_H-M   'P 1'
#
loop_
_entity.id
_entity.type
_entity.pdbx_description
1 polymer ?
#
loop_
_entity_poly.entity_id
_entity_poly.type
_entity_poly.pdbx_seq_one_letter_code
_entity_poly.pdbx_strand_id
1 'polypeptide(L)'
;MCGGSVEIAPCSHVGHVFRKSSPYTFPGQGGVGGVLYRNLARVALVWLDDWSEFYFKINSGRKIIFGYLMNREPARYTWKT
;
A
#
# COMPACT_ATOMS: atom_id res chain seq x y z
N MET A 1 0.37 12.95 7.24
CA MET A 1 1.37 12.21 8.05
C MET A 1 1.25 12.70 9.47
N CYS A 2 1.39 11.85 10.49
CA CYS A 2 0.84 12.10 11.83
C CYS A 2 1.87 12.53 12.89
N GLY A 3 2.97 13.19 12.49
CA GLY A 3 3.94 13.79 13.42
C GLY A 3 5.05 12.88 13.98
N GLY A 4 5.14 11.62 13.55
CA GLY A 4 6.24 10.72 13.93
C GLY A 4 7.41 10.72 12.94
N SER A 5 8.56 10.14 13.34
CA SER A 5 9.73 9.88 12.48
C SER A 5 10.02 8.38 12.34
N VAL A 6 10.86 8.01 11.37
CA VAL A 6 11.29 6.63 11.10
C VAL A 6 12.81 6.62 10.99
N GLU A 7 13.47 5.81 11.82
CA GLU A 7 14.94 5.75 11.90
C GLU A 7 15.47 4.32 11.69
N ILE A 8 16.68 4.20 11.14
CA ILE A 8 17.42 2.94 11.07
C ILE A 8 18.53 2.99 12.12
N ALA A 9 18.40 2.20 13.20
CA ALA A 9 19.36 2.18 14.31
C ALA A 9 20.52 1.20 14.04
N PRO A 10 21.76 1.68 13.74
CA PRO A 10 22.84 0.81 13.27
C PRO A 10 23.37 -0.17 14.31
N CYS A 11 23.22 0.12 15.61
CA CYS A 11 23.67 -0.75 16.71
C CYS A 11 22.65 -1.85 17.07
N SER A 12 21.44 -1.82 16.50
CA SER A 12 20.39 -2.80 16.77
C SER A 12 20.32 -3.81 15.63
N HIS A 13 20.83 -5.02 15.86
CA HIS A 13 20.95 -6.04 14.82
C HIS A 13 19.85 -7.12 14.95
N VAL A 14 19.13 -7.36 13.86
CA VAL A 14 18.19 -8.49 13.71
C VAL A 14 18.40 -9.11 12.33
N GLY A 15 18.63 -10.43 12.31
CA GLY A 15 18.78 -11.18 11.05
C GLY A 15 17.42 -11.51 10.43
N HIS A 16 17.32 -11.38 9.10
CA HIS A 16 16.14 -11.78 8.32
C HIS A 16 16.53 -12.74 7.19
N VAL A 17 15.83 -13.88 7.07
CA VAL A 17 16.04 -14.83 5.96
C VAL A 17 15.24 -14.36 4.75
N PHE A 18 15.92 -13.72 3.80
CA PHE A 18 15.30 -13.25 2.57
C PHE A 18 14.86 -14.40 1.65
N ARG A 19 13.66 -14.27 1.07
CA ARG A 19 13.07 -15.21 0.11
C ARG A 19 12.72 -14.49 -1.19
N LYS A 20 12.78 -15.19 -2.31
CA LYS A 20 12.43 -14.65 -3.64
C LYS A 20 10.92 -14.59 -3.89
N SER A 21 10.14 -15.44 -3.21
CA SER A 21 8.69 -15.54 -3.39
C SER A 21 7.98 -15.83 -2.07
N SER A 22 6.68 -15.50 -2.02
CA SER A 22 5.80 -15.86 -0.92
C SER A 22 5.70 -17.38 -0.81
N PRO A 23 5.90 -17.99 0.38
CA PRO A 23 5.66 -19.41 0.59
C PRO A 23 4.16 -19.74 0.69
N TYR A 24 3.30 -18.72 0.74
CA TYR A 24 1.85 -18.87 0.91
C TYR A 24 1.09 -18.58 -0.39
N THR A 25 0.00 -19.32 -0.55
CA THR A 25 -1.01 -19.11 -1.59
C THR A 25 -2.14 -18.24 -1.04
N PHE A 26 -2.57 -17.26 -1.82
CA PHE A 26 -3.71 -16.40 -1.46
C PHE A 26 -4.95 -16.82 -2.25
N PRO A 27 -6.10 -17.03 -1.58
CA PRO A 27 -7.35 -17.31 -2.27
C PRO A 27 -7.85 -16.07 -3.03
N GLY A 28 -8.42 -16.29 -4.22
CA GLY A 28 -9.01 -15.24 -5.08
C GLY A 28 -8.25 -14.98 -6.39
N GLN A 29 -8.83 -14.13 -7.25
CA GLN A 29 -8.23 -13.78 -8.54
C GLN A 29 -6.91 -13.00 -8.36
N GLY A 30 -5.88 -13.42 -9.09
CA GLY A 30 -4.58 -12.74 -9.14
C GLY A 30 -3.55 -13.17 -8.09
N GLY A 31 -3.87 -14.12 -7.22
CA GLY A 31 -2.93 -14.70 -6.24
C GLY A 31 -2.23 -13.65 -5.38
N VAL A 32 -0.93 -13.86 -5.11
CA VAL A 32 -0.09 -12.93 -4.33
C VAL A 32 -0.15 -11.51 -4.90
N GLY A 33 -0.06 -11.37 -6.23
CA GLY A 33 -0.11 -10.07 -6.90
C GLY A 33 -1.44 -9.35 -6.68
N GLY A 34 -2.56 -10.08 -6.82
CA GLY A 34 -3.90 -9.53 -6.61
C GLY A 34 -4.06 -8.91 -5.21
N VAL A 35 -3.62 -9.62 -4.18
CA VAL A 35 -3.64 -9.12 -2.79
C VAL A 35 -2.69 -7.93 -2.62
N LEU A 36 -1.46 -8.06 -3.11
CA LEU A 36 -0.43 -7.02 -2.99
C LEU A 36 -0.89 -5.69 -3.59
N TYR A 37 -1.30 -5.69 -4.86
CA TYR A 37 -1.69 -4.46 -5.56
C TYR A 37 -2.99 -3.85 -5.02
N ARG A 38 -3.90 -4.67 -4.48
CA ARG A 38 -5.10 -4.17 -3.78
C ARG A 38 -4.72 -3.44 -2.49
N ASN A 39 -3.79 -3.99 -1.70
CA ASN A 39 -3.33 -3.36 -0.46
C ASN A 39 -2.54 -2.08 -0.74
N LEU A 40 -1.65 -2.10 -1.74
CA LEU A 40 -0.91 -0.93 -2.18
C LEU A 40 -1.85 0.18 -2.69
N ALA A 41 -2.92 -0.16 -3.41
CA ALA A 41 -3.91 0.81 -3.85
C ALA A 41 -4.62 1.51 -2.67
N ARG A 42 -4.94 0.77 -1.59
CA ARG A 42 -5.49 1.36 -0.35
C ARG A 42 -4.49 2.31 0.30
N VAL A 43 -3.22 1.92 0.37
CA VAL A 43 -2.17 2.78 0.91
C VAL A 43 -2.02 4.05 0.07
N ALA A 44 -1.98 3.94 -1.25
CA ALA A 44 -1.87 5.08 -2.15
C ALA A 44 -3.03 6.06 -1.98
N LEU A 45 -4.27 5.56 -2.05
CA LEU A 45 -5.47 6.37 -1.91
C LEU A 45 -5.58 7.10 -0.58
N VAL A 46 -5.12 6.45 0.48
CA VAL A 46 -5.16 7.06 1.81
C VAL A 46 -3.96 8.01 1.91
N TRP A 47 -2.71 7.56 1.68
CA TRP A 47 -1.44 8.24 2.06
C TRP A 47 -0.80 9.15 1.03
N LEU A 48 -1.10 9.02 -0.26
CA LEU A 48 -0.40 9.77 -1.30
C LEU A 48 -1.19 10.98 -1.82
N ASP A 49 -2.43 11.19 -1.38
CA ASP A 49 -3.27 12.30 -1.85
C ASP A 49 -3.27 12.35 -3.40
N ASP A 50 -3.03 13.50 -4.01
CA ASP A 50 -2.97 13.68 -5.48
C ASP A 50 -1.84 12.85 -6.13
N TRP A 51 -0.78 12.52 -5.39
CA TRP A 51 0.30 11.66 -5.89
C TRP A 51 -0.14 10.22 -6.10
N SER A 52 -1.29 9.82 -5.57
CA SER A 52 -1.88 8.51 -5.83
C SER A 52 -2.11 8.28 -7.33
N GLU A 53 -2.34 9.33 -8.13
CA GLU A 53 -2.47 9.22 -9.58
C GLU A 53 -1.27 8.55 -10.26
N PHE A 54 -0.05 8.84 -9.80
CA PHE A 54 1.16 8.25 -10.36
C PHE A 54 1.19 6.74 -10.15
N TYR A 55 0.77 6.27 -8.97
CA TYR A 55 0.64 4.85 -8.68
C TYR A 55 -0.31 4.17 -9.67
N PHE A 56 -1.46 4.78 -9.98
CA PHE A 56 -2.43 4.22 -10.92
C PHE A 56 -2.06 4.40 -12.40
N LYS A 57 -1.23 5.39 -12.75
CA LYS A 57 -0.64 5.53 -14.10
C LYS A 57 0.37 4.42 -14.38
N ILE A 58 1.26 4.13 -13.42
CA ILE A 58 2.27 3.07 -13.53
C ILE A 58 1.60 1.69 -13.49
N ASN A 59 0.58 1.52 -12.64
CA ASN A 59 -0.16 0.26 -12.49
C ASN A 59 -1.52 0.34 -13.20
N SER A 60 -1.51 0.65 -14.50
CA SER A 60 -2.71 0.99 -15.30
C SER A 60 -3.86 -0.03 -15.22
N GLY A 61 -3.56 -1.32 -15.07
CA GLY A 61 -4.56 -2.38 -14.85
C GLY A 61 -5.32 -2.33 -13.51
N ARG A 62 -5.03 -1.37 -12.64
CA ARG A 62 -5.61 -1.25 -11.28
C ARG A 62 -6.61 -0.09 -11.13
N LYS A 63 -6.97 0.61 -12.21
CA LYS A 63 -7.94 1.73 -12.19
C LYS A 63 -9.33 1.35 -11.63
N ILE A 64 -9.77 0.11 -11.81
CA ILE A 64 -11.07 -0.36 -11.26
C ILE A 64 -11.07 -0.31 -9.71
N ILE A 65 -9.94 -0.62 -9.09
CA ILE A 65 -9.78 -0.58 -7.62
C ILE A 65 -9.80 0.87 -7.12
N PHE A 66 -9.27 1.81 -7.90
CA PHE A 66 -9.27 3.24 -7.58
C PHE A 66 -10.69 3.77 -7.39
N GLY A 67 -11.57 3.59 -8.39
CA GLY A 67 -12.95 4.07 -8.33
C GLY A 67 -13.77 3.44 -7.20
N TYR A 68 -13.61 2.14 -6.95
CA TYR A 68 -14.33 1.45 -5.86
C TYR A 68 -13.94 1.95 -4.46
N LEU A 69 -12.67 2.30 -4.27
CA LEU A 69 -12.14 2.72 -2.97
C LEU A 69 -12.25 4.23 -2.73
N MET A 70 -12.25 5.07 -3.78
CA MET A 70 -12.50 6.51 -3.66
C MET A 70 -13.90 6.81 -3.10
N ASN A 71 -14.89 5.97 -3.41
CA ASN A 71 -16.26 6.09 -2.90
C ASN A 71 -16.40 5.71 -1.41
N ARG A 72 -15.30 5.30 -0.75
CA ARG A 72 -15.28 5.06 0.69
C ARG A 72 -14.53 6.22 1.33
N GLU A 73 -15.19 6.96 2.22
CA GLU A 73 -14.53 8.08 2.90
C GLU A 73 -13.26 7.60 3.62
N PRO A 74 -12.08 8.15 3.28
CA PRO A 74 -10.88 7.82 4.02
C PRO A 74 -11.00 8.43 5.42
N ALA A 75 -10.89 7.59 6.44
CA ALA A 75 -10.92 7.94 7.87
C ALA A 75 -9.80 8.94 8.32
N ARG A 76 -9.09 9.56 7.37
CA ARG A 76 -7.97 10.46 7.62
C ARG A 76 -8.31 11.95 7.51
N TYR A 77 -9.54 12.33 7.17
CA TYR A 77 -9.93 13.74 7.19
C TYR A 77 -9.92 14.36 8.61
N THR A 78 -9.86 13.54 9.67
CA THR A 78 -9.87 14.00 11.06
C THR A 78 -8.50 14.37 11.63
N TRP A 79 -7.38 14.00 10.97
CA TRP A 79 -6.01 14.21 11.48
C TRP A 79 -5.08 14.92 10.49
N LYS A 80 -5.64 15.53 9.42
CA LYS A 80 -4.92 16.48 8.57
C LYS A 80 -5.06 17.88 9.19
N THR A 81 -4.39 18.09 10.31
CA THR A 81 -4.12 19.43 10.87
C THR A 81 -2.72 19.85 10.49
#